data_AF-A0A7S2NBK5-F1
#
_entry.id   AF-A0A7S2NBK5-F1
#
_cell.length_a   1.000
_cell.length_b   1.000
_cell.length_c   1.000
_cell.angle_alpha   90.00
_cell.angle_beta   90.00
_cell.angle_gamma   90.00
#
_symmetry.space_group_name_H-M   'P 1'
#
loop_
_entity.id
_entity.type
_entity.pdbx_description
1 polymer ?
#
loop_
_entity_poly.entity_id
_entity_poly.type
_entity_poly.pdbx_seq_one_letter_code
_entity_poly.pdbx_strand_id
1 'polypeptide(L)'
;LTGLKMDPSALQDLCDALADQDCEVLVPRLPGVAEKELESDMNALIAFFDWLGLASPVVFGCDWGAIRAFRFKMLHPKRAKYVVIENRAGNMTEKQFKEAMRKGDMNVFNSFNWFFDGALPATKDPAPGANMKAWKYKADILWPFNNGGKPDPKQVGWVSKVGVMVAKLSKGKL
;
A
#
# COMPACT_ATOMS: atom_id res chain seq x y z
N LEU A 1 4.61 -0.72 -7.24
CA LEU A 1 5.36 -1.61 -6.34
C LEU A 1 4.50 -2.81 -5.96
N THR A 2 5.00 -4.01 -6.21
CA THR A 2 4.31 -5.25 -5.86
C THR A 2 4.62 -5.66 -4.41
N GLY A 3 3.81 -6.60 -3.91
CA GLY A 3 4.01 -7.22 -2.61
C GLY A 3 5.24 -8.14 -2.57
N LEU A 4 5.55 -8.67 -1.39
CA LEU A 4 6.67 -9.60 -1.22
C LEU A 4 6.47 -10.82 -2.13
N LYS A 5 7.52 -11.19 -2.88
CA LYS A 5 7.54 -12.34 -3.80
C LYS A 5 6.51 -12.29 -4.94
N MET A 6 5.76 -11.20 -5.09
CA MET A 6 4.81 -11.04 -6.19
C MET A 6 5.52 -10.68 -7.48
N ASP A 7 5.15 -11.35 -8.55
CA ASP A 7 5.63 -11.04 -9.90
C ASP A 7 5.09 -9.68 -10.36
N PRO A 8 5.94 -8.79 -10.93
CA PRO A 8 5.49 -7.58 -11.62
C PRO A 8 4.33 -7.77 -12.59
N SER A 9 4.25 -8.93 -13.28
CA SER A 9 3.17 -9.23 -14.22
C SER A 9 1.77 -9.22 -13.58
N ALA A 10 1.68 -9.37 -12.26
CA ALA A 10 0.41 -9.26 -11.51
C ALA A 10 -0.20 -7.84 -11.57
N LEU A 11 0.54 -6.85 -12.08
CA LEU A 11 0.06 -5.48 -12.31
C LEU A 11 -0.18 -5.17 -13.79
N GLN A 12 -0.11 -6.15 -14.70
CA GLN A 12 -0.18 -5.88 -16.14
C GLN A 12 -1.46 -5.15 -16.54
N ASP A 13 -2.63 -5.63 -16.10
CA ASP A 13 -3.92 -4.99 -16.41
C ASP A 13 -3.97 -3.51 -15.97
N LEU A 14 -3.34 -3.19 -14.84
CA LEU A 14 -3.22 -1.80 -14.37
C LEU A 14 -2.26 -0.99 -15.24
N CYS A 15 -1.16 -1.60 -15.68
CA CYS A 15 -0.21 -0.94 -16.57
C CYS A 15 -0.87 -0.59 -17.90
N ASP A 16 -1.63 -1.53 -18.46
CA ASP A 16 -2.36 -1.34 -19.72
C ASP A 16 -3.40 -0.22 -19.57
N ALA A 17 -4.21 -0.25 -18.52
CA ALA A 17 -5.21 0.79 -18.25
C ALA A 17 -4.61 2.19 -18.03
N LEU A 18 -3.40 2.28 -17.46
CA LEU A 18 -2.69 3.55 -17.30
C LEU A 18 -2.02 4.00 -18.61
N ALA A 19 -1.49 3.07 -19.40
CA ALA A 19 -0.93 3.37 -20.72
C ALA A 19 -2.02 3.92 -21.66
N ASP A 20 -3.25 3.40 -21.59
CA ASP A 20 -4.42 3.94 -22.30
C ASP A 20 -4.76 5.40 -21.90
N GLN A 21 -4.24 5.87 -20.75
CA GLN A 21 -4.34 7.25 -20.27
C GLN A 21 -3.06 8.05 -20.50
N ASP A 22 -2.20 7.61 -21.42
CA ASP A 22 -0.92 8.26 -21.78
C ASP A 22 0.06 8.36 -20.59
N CYS A 23 -0.02 7.41 -19.66
CA CYS A 23 0.93 7.32 -18.56
C CYS A 23 2.08 6.37 -18.88
N GLU A 24 3.31 6.81 -18.61
CA GLU A 24 4.48 5.93 -18.60
C GLU A 24 4.53 5.15 -17.27
N VAL A 25 4.52 3.83 -17.34
CA VAL A 25 4.45 2.95 -16.16
C VAL A 25 5.70 2.10 -16.06
N LEU A 26 6.31 2.10 -14.86
CA LEU A 26 7.45 1.26 -14.52
C LEU A 26 7.10 0.34 -13.36
N VAL A 27 7.34 -0.96 -13.52
CA VAL A 27 7.09 -1.96 -12.48
C VAL A 27 8.39 -2.69 -12.11
N PRO A 28 9.27 -2.07 -11.30
CA PRO A 28 10.52 -2.71 -10.92
C PRO A 28 10.26 -3.91 -10.01
N ARG A 29 11.00 -4.99 -10.23
CA ARG A 29 11.13 -6.09 -9.27
C ARG A 29 12.14 -5.67 -8.21
N LEU A 30 11.66 -5.48 -6.98
CA LEU A 30 12.54 -5.19 -5.85
C LEU A 30 13.17 -6.49 -5.30
N PRO A 31 14.42 -6.44 -4.82
CA PRO A 31 15.17 -7.63 -4.41
C PRO A 31 14.64 -8.25 -3.11
N GLY A 32 14.01 -7.46 -2.24
CA GLY A 32 13.48 -7.94 -0.98
C GLY A 32 12.36 -8.97 -1.13
N VAL A 33 12.51 -10.09 -0.44
CA VAL A 33 11.52 -11.18 -0.34
C VAL A 33 10.97 -11.32 1.08
N ALA A 34 11.49 -10.56 2.04
CA ALA A 34 11.06 -10.55 3.44
C ALA A 34 10.97 -9.11 4.02
N GLU A 35 10.22 -8.95 5.10
CA GLU A 35 9.99 -7.67 5.77
C GLU A 35 11.28 -6.98 6.25
N LYS A 36 12.24 -7.75 6.77
CA LYS A 36 13.53 -7.22 7.25
C LYS A 36 14.36 -6.55 6.14
N GLU A 37 14.03 -6.77 4.87
CA GLU A 37 14.75 -6.25 3.72
C GLU A 37 14.15 -4.95 3.18
N LEU A 38 13.06 -4.45 3.79
CA LEU A 38 12.38 -3.24 3.35
C LEU A 38 13.31 -2.02 3.25
N GLU A 39 14.32 -1.89 4.11
CA GLU A 39 15.30 -0.78 4.02
C GLU A 39 16.20 -0.89 2.78
N SER A 40 16.67 -2.10 2.50
CA SER A 40 17.46 -2.37 1.29
C SER A 40 16.65 -2.08 0.02
N ASP A 41 15.35 -2.37 0.03
CA ASP A 41 14.46 -2.03 -1.08
C ASP A 41 14.35 -0.52 -1.33
N MET A 42 14.39 0.30 -0.29
CA MET A 42 14.35 1.77 -0.45
C MET A 42 15.62 2.28 -1.13
N ASN A 43 16.77 1.73 -0.74
CA ASN A 43 18.07 2.05 -1.35
C ASN A 43 18.13 1.58 -2.83
N ALA A 44 17.57 0.41 -3.13
CA ALA A 44 17.46 -0.07 -4.51
C ALA A 44 16.53 0.83 -5.35
N LEU A 45 15.39 1.24 -4.79
CA LEU A 45 14.41 2.07 -5.49
C LEU A 45 14.94 3.48 -5.78
N ILE A 46 15.65 4.10 -4.83
CA ILE A 46 16.25 5.42 -5.06
C ILE A 46 17.37 5.36 -6.12
N ALA A 47 18.21 4.33 -6.08
CA ALA A 47 19.26 4.13 -7.09
C ALA A 47 18.66 3.89 -8.48
N PHE A 48 17.56 3.14 -8.56
CA PHE A 48 16.81 2.94 -9.80
C PHE A 48 16.25 4.25 -10.36
N PHE A 49 15.68 5.11 -9.50
CA PHE A 49 15.20 6.43 -9.92
C PHE A 49 16.34 7.32 -10.41
N ASP A 50 17.48 7.32 -9.73
CA ASP A 50 18.67 8.07 -10.15
C ASP A 50 19.19 7.61 -11.51
N TRP A 51 19.28 6.29 -11.71
CA TRP A 51 19.73 5.71 -12.97
C TRP A 51 18.83 6.07 -14.16
N LEU A 52 17.52 6.11 -13.95
CA LEU A 52 16.54 6.51 -14.97
C LEU A 52 16.35 8.04 -15.10
N GLY A 53 16.98 8.85 -14.24
CA GLY A 53 16.76 10.30 -14.20
C GLY A 53 15.37 10.71 -13.69
N LEU A 54 14.68 9.84 -12.94
CA LEU A 54 13.37 10.13 -12.37
C LEU A 54 13.49 11.02 -11.12
N ALA A 55 13.14 12.30 -11.28
CA ALA A 55 13.23 13.27 -10.19
C ALA A 55 12.20 13.00 -9.08
N SER A 56 10.92 12.88 -9.44
CA SER A 56 9.81 12.72 -8.49
C SER A 56 8.56 12.05 -9.11
N PRO A 57 8.60 10.76 -9.44
CA PRO A 57 7.44 10.07 -10.00
C PRO A 57 6.30 9.92 -8.97
N VAL A 58 5.12 9.54 -9.46
CA VAL A 58 4.05 9.00 -8.60
C VAL A 58 4.40 7.57 -8.24
N VAL A 59 4.35 7.22 -6.95
CA VAL A 59 4.67 5.88 -6.49
C VAL A 59 3.38 5.17 -6.11
N PHE A 60 3.06 4.12 -6.86
CA PHE A 60 1.96 3.22 -6.56
C PHE A 60 2.46 1.99 -5.78
N GLY A 61 1.73 1.54 -4.77
CA GLY A 61 2.06 0.34 -4.02
C GLY A 61 0.83 -0.49 -3.66
N CYS A 62 0.92 -1.80 -3.82
CA CYS A 62 -0.16 -2.73 -3.51
C CYS A 62 0.23 -3.70 -2.38
N ASP A 63 -0.60 -3.82 -1.34
CA ASP A 63 -0.38 -4.68 -0.16
C ASP A 63 0.98 -4.40 0.50
N TRP A 64 1.90 -5.37 0.52
CA TRP A 64 3.28 -5.13 0.97
C TRP A 64 4.02 -4.08 0.13
N GLY A 65 3.65 -3.91 -1.13
CA GLY A 65 4.09 -2.82 -1.98
C GLY A 65 3.59 -1.44 -1.50
N ALA A 66 2.45 -1.36 -0.83
CA ALA A 66 1.96 -0.14 -0.20
C ALA A 66 2.87 0.29 0.96
N ILE A 67 3.31 -0.66 1.79
CA ILE A 67 4.30 -0.42 2.85
C ILE A 67 5.59 0.18 2.28
N ARG A 68 6.10 -0.43 1.20
CA ARG A 68 7.29 0.06 0.49
C ARG A 68 7.09 1.48 -0.03
N ALA A 69 5.96 1.76 -0.67
CA ALA A 69 5.65 3.08 -1.22
C ALA A 69 5.54 4.15 -0.12
N PHE A 70 4.89 3.80 0.99
CA PHE A 70 4.76 4.66 2.16
C PHE A 70 6.14 4.96 2.79
N ARG A 71 6.92 3.92 3.07
CA ARG A 71 8.27 4.06 3.66
C ARG A 71 9.20 4.87 2.76
N PHE A 72 9.14 4.66 1.44
CA PHE A 72 9.94 5.42 0.48
C PHE A 72 9.65 6.92 0.59
N LYS A 73 8.37 7.31 0.65
CA LYS A 73 7.97 8.71 0.79
C LYS A 73 8.38 9.31 2.14
N MET A 74 8.42 8.51 3.21
CA MET A 74 8.92 8.99 4.50
C MET A 74 10.43 9.28 4.48
N LEU A 75 11.21 8.35 3.93
CA LEU A 75 12.67 8.44 3.91
C LEU A 75 13.19 9.41 2.83
N HIS A 76 12.49 9.50 1.70
CA HIS A 76 12.89 10.32 0.54
C HIS A 76 11.74 11.24 0.09
N PRO A 77 11.31 12.21 0.93
CA PRO A 77 10.06 12.94 0.73
C PRO A 77 10.02 13.80 -0.53
N LYS A 78 11.16 14.18 -1.09
CA LYS A 78 11.26 14.95 -2.34
C LYS A 78 11.36 14.07 -3.59
N ARG A 79 11.52 12.76 -3.43
CA ARG A 79 11.78 11.79 -4.52
C ARG A 79 10.56 11.00 -4.96
N ALA A 80 9.41 11.26 -4.36
CA ALA A 80 8.10 10.83 -4.82
C ALA A 80 7.16 12.03 -4.80
N LYS A 81 6.54 12.39 -5.93
CA LYS A 81 5.60 13.51 -6.00
C LYS A 81 4.34 13.20 -5.19
N TYR A 82 3.82 11.99 -5.37
CA TYR A 82 2.62 11.51 -4.71
C TYR A 82 2.72 10.00 -4.45
N VAL A 83 1.92 9.51 -3.50
CA VAL A 83 1.83 8.07 -3.23
C VAL A 83 0.38 7.63 -3.37
N VAL A 84 0.17 6.54 -4.08
CA VAL A 84 -1.09 5.82 -4.16
C VAL A 84 -0.86 4.44 -3.55
N ILE A 85 -1.68 4.04 -2.59
CA ILE A 85 -1.58 2.74 -1.93
C ILE A 85 -2.86 1.96 -2.12
N GLU A 86 -2.75 0.67 -2.40
CA GLU A 86 -3.90 -0.23 -2.61
C GLU A 86 -3.84 -1.43 -1.66
N ASN A 87 -5.02 -1.85 -1.18
CA ASN A 87 -5.21 -3.12 -0.50
C ASN A 87 -5.88 -4.15 -1.43
N ARG A 88 -5.10 -5.00 -2.10
CA ARG A 88 -5.65 -6.10 -2.92
C ARG A 88 -5.82 -7.41 -2.17
N ALA A 89 -5.35 -7.52 -0.92
CA ALA A 89 -5.82 -8.59 -0.04
C ALA A 89 -7.36 -8.56 0.14
N GLY A 90 -8.05 -7.51 -0.34
CA GLY A 90 -9.50 -7.44 -0.50
C GLY A 90 -10.09 -7.80 -1.87
N ASN A 91 -9.32 -8.17 -2.90
CA ASN A 91 -9.83 -8.65 -4.21
C ASN A 91 -10.16 -10.15 -4.18
N MET A 92 -11.04 -10.51 -3.26
CA MET A 92 -11.57 -11.86 -3.13
C MET A 92 -13.02 -11.89 -3.60
N THR A 93 -13.41 -12.95 -4.29
CA THR A 93 -14.82 -13.20 -4.60
C THR A 93 -15.61 -13.29 -3.29
N GLU A 94 -16.92 -13.00 -3.31
CA GLU A 94 -17.78 -13.12 -2.11
C GLU A 94 -17.63 -14.49 -1.42
N LYS A 95 -17.41 -15.54 -2.21
CA LYS A 95 -17.13 -16.90 -1.72
C LYS A 95 -15.80 -16.99 -0.96
N GLN A 96 -14.71 -16.49 -1.53
CA GLN A 96 -13.39 -16.49 -0.89
C GLN A 96 -13.38 -15.64 0.39
N PHE A 97 -14.08 -14.51 0.40
CA PHE A 97 -14.25 -13.69 1.59
C PHE A 97 -14.97 -14.42 2.72
N LYS A 98 -16.14 -15.00 2.43
CA LYS A 98 -16.92 -15.76 3.42
C LYS A 98 -16.12 -16.93 3.99
N GLU A 99 -15.31 -17.58 3.15
CA GLU A 99 -14.49 -18.71 3.56
C GLU A 99 -13.30 -18.29 4.44
N ALA A 100 -12.63 -17.17 4.13
CA ALA A 100 -11.59 -16.59 4.96
C ALA A 100 -12.14 -16.17 6.34
N MET A 101 -13.29 -15.49 6.38
CA MET A 101 -13.97 -15.12 7.63
C MET A 101 -14.39 -16.35 8.46
N ARG A 102 -14.87 -17.43 7.82
CA ARG A 102 -15.22 -18.69 8.49
C ARG A 102 -14.01 -19.37 9.13
N LYS A 103 -12.84 -19.26 8.51
CA LYS A 103 -11.57 -19.80 9.03
C LYS A 103 -10.95 -18.89 10.10
N GLY A 104 -11.58 -17.76 10.43
CA GLY A 104 -11.01 -16.77 11.34
C GLY A 104 -9.75 -16.11 10.77
N ASP A 105 -9.57 -16.17 9.45
CA ASP A 105 -8.38 -15.67 8.79
C ASP A 105 -8.44 -14.14 8.69
N MET A 106 -7.99 -13.49 9.77
CA MET A 106 -7.86 -12.04 9.83
C MET A 106 -6.77 -11.51 8.87
N ASN A 107 -6.04 -12.38 8.14
CA ASN A 107 -5.02 -11.93 7.19
C ASN A 107 -5.61 -11.16 5.99
N VAL A 108 -6.92 -11.25 5.75
CA VAL A 108 -7.66 -10.38 4.81
C VAL A 108 -7.50 -8.89 5.16
N PHE A 109 -7.20 -8.59 6.43
CA PHE A 109 -6.98 -7.24 6.96
C PHE A 109 -5.49 -6.88 7.15
N ASN A 110 -4.57 -7.85 7.02
CA ASN A 110 -3.21 -7.70 7.52
C ASN A 110 -2.34 -6.71 6.74
N SER A 111 -2.65 -6.46 5.47
CA SER A 111 -1.79 -5.63 4.60
C SER A 111 -1.72 -4.17 5.03
N PHE A 112 -2.53 -3.74 6.00
CA PHE A 112 -2.55 -2.36 6.54
C PHE A 112 -2.57 -2.28 8.06
N ASN A 113 -2.39 -3.40 8.77
CA ASN A 113 -2.20 -3.38 10.22
C ASN A 113 -0.95 -2.60 10.64
N TRP A 114 0.03 -2.45 9.75
CA TRP A 114 1.21 -1.59 9.94
C TRP A 114 0.91 -0.10 10.09
N PHE A 115 -0.28 0.36 9.71
CA PHE A 115 -0.73 1.71 10.09
C PHE A 115 -0.94 1.85 11.60
N PHE A 116 -1.17 0.72 12.27
CA PHE A 116 -1.58 0.62 13.66
C PHE A 116 -0.61 -0.21 14.51
N ASP A 117 0.36 -0.91 13.95
CA ASP A 117 1.49 -1.44 14.72
C ASP A 117 2.68 -0.49 14.60
N GLY A 118 3.57 -0.44 15.59
CA GLY A 118 4.69 0.50 15.63
C GLY A 118 5.83 0.21 14.63
N ALA A 119 5.58 -0.52 13.54
CA ALA A 119 6.65 -1.05 12.70
C ALA A 119 7.39 -0.01 11.81
N LEU A 120 6.95 1.26 11.70
CA LEU A 120 7.47 2.22 10.70
C LEU A 120 7.52 3.71 11.14
N PRO A 121 8.69 4.39 11.22
CA PRO A 121 10.05 3.89 11.21
C PRO A 121 10.71 4.09 12.58
N ALA A 122 11.27 3.02 13.13
CA ALA A 122 12.26 3.02 14.22
C ALA A 122 11.88 3.71 15.54
N THR A 123 10.66 4.18 15.75
CA THR A 123 10.18 4.43 17.11
C THR A 123 9.91 3.06 17.72
N LYS A 124 10.73 2.63 18.68
CA LYS A 124 10.47 1.45 19.54
C LYS A 124 9.20 1.62 20.40
N ASP A 125 8.27 2.47 19.95
CA ASP A 125 7.00 2.77 20.57
C ASP A 125 5.97 1.77 20.02
N PRO A 126 5.56 0.77 20.82
CA PRO A 126 4.58 -0.21 20.40
C PRO A 126 3.15 0.38 20.37
N ALA A 127 2.96 1.66 20.71
CA ALA A 127 1.65 2.29 20.73
C ALA A 127 1.05 2.33 19.32
N PRO A 128 -0.21 1.84 19.16
CA PRO A 128 -0.85 1.85 17.87
C PRO A 128 -0.91 3.23 17.22
N GLY A 129 -0.53 3.31 15.94
CA GLY A 129 -0.57 4.54 15.17
C GLY A 129 0.57 5.54 15.43
N ALA A 130 1.60 5.19 16.20
CA ALA A 130 2.78 6.02 16.39
C ALA A 130 3.44 6.40 15.04
N ASN A 131 3.46 5.46 14.08
CA ASN A 131 3.94 5.65 12.72
C ASN A 131 3.26 6.83 12.00
N MET A 132 1.94 6.98 12.20
CA MET A 132 1.16 8.04 11.57
C MET A 132 1.46 9.43 12.13
N LYS A 133 2.03 9.52 13.34
CA LYS A 133 2.47 10.82 13.88
C LYS A 133 3.64 11.39 13.07
N ALA A 134 4.51 10.53 12.54
CA ALA A 134 5.64 10.94 11.69
C ALA A 134 5.21 11.21 10.24
N TRP A 135 4.06 10.67 9.81
CA TRP A 135 3.52 10.91 8.47
C TRP A 135 2.94 12.32 8.34
N LYS A 136 3.51 13.12 7.43
CA LYS A 136 3.09 14.51 7.19
C LYS A 136 2.55 14.74 5.78
N TYR A 137 2.56 13.72 4.94
CA TYR A 137 2.28 13.82 3.51
C TYR A 137 0.84 13.40 3.19
N LYS A 138 0.42 13.55 1.93
CA LYS A 138 -0.85 13.02 1.43
C LYS A 138 -0.60 11.68 0.72
N ALA A 139 -1.52 10.74 0.84
CA ALA A 139 -1.55 9.52 0.05
C ALA A 139 -3.00 9.16 -0.32
N ASP A 140 -3.25 8.81 -1.58
CA ASP A 140 -4.55 8.26 -1.96
C ASP A 140 -4.59 6.76 -1.65
N ILE A 141 -5.71 6.33 -1.07
CA ILE A 141 -5.88 4.97 -0.60
C ILE A 141 -6.96 4.31 -1.45
N LEU A 142 -6.59 3.26 -2.16
CA LEU A 142 -7.51 2.39 -2.87
C LEU A 142 -7.85 1.23 -1.93
N TRP A 143 -9.00 1.35 -1.26
CA TRP A 143 -9.49 0.34 -0.32
C TRP A 143 -10.83 -0.22 -0.79
N PRO A 144 -10.93 -1.53 -1.08
CA PRO A 144 -12.20 -2.13 -1.46
C PRO A 144 -13.15 -2.14 -0.25
N PHE A 145 -14.11 -1.21 -0.25
CA PHE A 145 -15.16 -1.16 0.76
C PHE A 145 -16.02 -2.42 0.69
N ASN A 146 -16.04 -3.20 1.76
CA ASN A 146 -16.95 -4.33 1.85
C ASN A 146 -17.55 -4.49 3.24
N ASN A 147 -18.76 -5.06 3.27
CA ASN A 147 -19.50 -5.41 4.48
C ASN A 147 -20.00 -6.85 4.33
N GLY A 148 -19.35 -7.79 5.02
CA GLY A 148 -19.69 -9.22 4.91
C GLY A 148 -19.45 -9.80 3.52
N GLY A 149 -18.46 -9.29 2.78
CA GLY A 149 -18.09 -9.76 1.44
C GLY A 149 -18.88 -9.14 0.30
N LYS A 150 -19.74 -8.14 0.58
CA LYS A 150 -20.46 -7.36 -0.43
C LYS A 150 -19.89 -5.95 -0.50
N PRO A 151 -19.87 -5.28 -1.68
CA PRO A 151 -19.52 -3.87 -1.77
C PRO A 151 -20.29 -3.04 -0.75
N ASP A 152 -19.59 -2.14 -0.05
CA ASP A 152 -20.15 -1.29 0.99
C ASP A 152 -20.06 0.20 0.61
N PRO A 153 -20.81 0.65 -0.42
CA PRO A 153 -20.74 2.03 -0.88
C PRO A 153 -21.22 3.03 0.17
N LYS A 154 -21.99 2.56 1.17
CA LYS A 154 -22.48 3.38 2.30
C LYS A 154 -21.50 3.41 3.48
N GLN A 155 -20.38 2.68 3.38
CA GLN A 155 -19.32 2.64 4.38
C GLN A 155 -19.81 2.31 5.80
N VAL A 156 -20.85 1.47 5.92
CA VAL A 156 -21.46 1.11 7.21
C VAL A 156 -20.67 0.01 7.93
N GLY A 157 -19.93 -0.81 7.18
CA GLY A 157 -19.11 -1.90 7.68
C GLY A 157 -17.90 -1.40 8.48
N TRP A 158 -17.47 -2.20 9.46
CA TRP A 158 -16.29 -1.90 10.28
C TRP A 158 -15.03 -1.65 9.43
N VAL A 159 -14.84 -2.45 8.38
CA VAL A 159 -13.71 -2.34 7.44
C VAL A 159 -13.69 -0.98 6.75
N SER A 160 -14.85 -0.51 6.30
CA SER A 160 -15.00 0.81 5.67
C SER A 160 -14.67 1.93 6.65
N LYS A 161 -15.07 1.82 7.91
CA LYS A 161 -14.71 2.78 8.97
C LYS A 161 -13.21 2.85 9.21
N VAL A 162 -12.52 1.70 9.17
CA VAL A 162 -11.05 1.65 9.26
C VAL A 162 -10.42 2.34 8.05
N GLY A 163 -10.87 2.02 6.82
CA GLY A 163 -10.38 2.70 5.61
C GLY A 163 -10.51 4.23 5.69
N VAL A 164 -11.68 4.73 6.13
CA VAL A 164 -11.93 6.17 6.32
C VAL A 164 -11.00 6.77 7.37
N MET A 165 -10.78 6.06 8.48
CA MET A 165 -9.83 6.49 9.50
C MET A 165 -8.41 6.57 8.93
N VAL A 166 -7.95 5.56 8.20
CA VAL A 166 -6.62 5.57 7.57
C VAL A 166 -6.50 6.74 6.58
N ALA A 167 -7.49 6.98 5.73
CA ALA A 167 -7.49 8.09 4.78
C ALA A 167 -7.41 9.46 5.49
N LYS A 168 -8.14 9.62 6.60
CA LYS A 168 -8.03 10.82 7.45
C LYS A 168 -6.62 10.98 8.02
N LEU A 169 -6.04 9.90 8.56
CA LEU A 169 -4.69 9.92 9.12
C LEU A 169 -3.61 10.19 8.05
N SER A 170 -3.79 9.67 6.84
CA SER A 170 -2.88 9.90 5.71
C SER A 170 -3.08 11.24 5.01
N LYS A 171 -4.03 12.09 5.50
CA LYS A 171 -4.47 13.34 4.85
C LYS A 171 -4.85 13.13 3.38
N GLY A 172 -5.28 11.92 3.08
CA GLY A 172 -5.55 11.40 1.76
C GLY A 172 -7.02 11.46 1.39
N LYS A 173 -7.31 10.91 0.21
CA LYS A 173 -8.66 10.52 -0.18
C LYS A 173 -8.78 9.01 -0.14
N LEU A 174 -10.02 8.58 0.00
CA LEU A 174 -10.47 7.20 -0.11
C LEU A 174 -11.39 7.10 -1.32
#